data_AF-A0A7X6PQA9-F1
#
_entry.id   AF-A0A7X6PQA9-F1
#
_cell.length_a   1.000
_cell.length_b   1.000
_cell.length_c   1.000
_cell.angle_alpha   90.00
_cell.angle_beta   90.00
_cell.angle_gamma   90.00
#
_symmetry.space_group_name_H-M   'P 1'
#
loop_
_entity.id
_entity.type
_entity.pdbx_description
1 polymer ?
#
loop_
_entity_poly.entity_id
_entity_poly.type
_entity_poly.pdbx_seq_one_letter_code
_entity_poly.pdbx_strand_id
1 'polypeptide(L)'
;LVGAKVYKELVGFTAAVADDPDHEARHAIRRFLRDLAEDLQHDPAMIERVEGIKQDLLGSTPVRGAAAAIWATASASLIDAATDGTSLLRTKITELCLTWGTNIQTDPQLRESLDRRITAAAAFLADNYAGEVTAIISETVERWDAAEASDKIELMVGKDLQFIRLNGTIVGALAGLAIYTVNHLLFGA
;
A
#
# COMPACT_ATOMS: atom_id res chain seq x y z
N LEU A 1 54.92 27.56 -7.27
CA LEU A 1 54.51 28.91 -7.74
C LEU A 1 53.59 28.85 -8.97
N VAL A 2 53.91 28.05 -9.99
CA VAL A 2 53.07 27.91 -11.22
C VAL A 2 51.68 27.29 -10.95
N GLY A 3 51.59 26.20 -10.18
CA GLY A 3 50.31 25.54 -9.89
C GLY A 3 49.29 26.41 -9.14
N ALA A 4 49.74 27.27 -8.22
CA ALA A 4 48.86 28.19 -7.49
C ALA A 4 48.30 29.30 -8.40
N LYS A 5 49.09 29.75 -9.39
CA LYS A 5 48.64 30.71 -10.40
C LYS A 5 47.62 30.07 -11.34
N VAL A 6 47.89 28.86 -11.84
CA VAL A 6 46.96 28.11 -12.69
C VAL A 6 45.63 27.84 -11.98
N TYR A 7 45.67 27.44 -10.71
CA TYR A 7 44.47 27.24 -9.89
C TYR A 7 43.65 28.53 -9.75
N LYS A 8 44.31 29.65 -9.43
CA LYS A 8 43.63 30.94 -9.28
C LYS A 8 42.98 31.41 -10.57
N GLU A 9 43.66 31.25 -11.71
CA GLU A 9 43.12 31.58 -13.03
C GLU A 9 41.95 30.66 -13.42
N LEU A 10 42.02 29.34 -13.12
CA LEU A 10 40.92 28.41 -13.36
C LEU A 10 39.67 28.74 -12.54
N VAL A 11 39.86 29.05 -11.25
CA VAL A 11 38.75 29.46 -10.37
C VAL A 11 38.16 30.80 -10.82
N GLY A 12 39.03 31.77 -11.16
CA GLY A 12 38.59 33.07 -11.67
C GLY A 12 37.82 32.96 -12.98
N PHE A 13 38.31 32.13 -13.91
CA PHE A 13 37.62 31.82 -15.15
C PHE A 13 36.27 31.14 -14.91
N THR A 14 36.21 30.15 -14.03
CA THR A 14 34.94 29.44 -13.72
C THR A 14 33.91 30.37 -13.08
N ALA A 15 34.34 31.27 -12.19
CA ALA A 15 33.47 32.29 -11.61
C ALA A 15 32.98 33.30 -12.66
N ALA A 16 33.86 33.78 -13.55
CA ALA A 16 33.49 34.67 -14.65
C ALA A 16 32.47 34.02 -15.60
N VAL A 17 32.64 32.73 -15.90
CA VAL A 17 31.66 31.95 -16.68
C VAL A 17 30.34 31.80 -15.94
N ALA A 18 30.34 31.68 -14.60
CA ALA A 18 29.12 31.54 -13.81
C ALA A 18 28.30 32.84 -13.77
N ASP A 19 28.98 33.96 -13.54
CA ASP A 19 28.37 35.27 -13.31
C ASP A 19 27.88 35.97 -14.58
N ASP A 20 28.43 35.64 -15.76
CA ASP A 20 28.04 36.24 -17.05
C ASP A 20 27.23 35.28 -17.93
N PRO A 21 25.90 35.46 -18.06
CA PRO A 21 25.03 34.68 -18.95
C PRO A 21 25.49 34.62 -20.42
N ASP A 22 26.12 35.67 -20.93
CA ASP A 22 26.53 35.82 -22.33
C ASP A 22 28.03 35.54 -22.55
N HIS A 23 28.67 34.88 -21.59
CA HIS A 23 30.09 34.55 -21.66
C HIS A 23 30.43 33.67 -22.87
N GLU A 24 31.48 34.02 -23.62
CA GLU A 24 31.96 33.29 -24.83
C GLU A 24 32.13 31.79 -24.59
N ALA A 25 32.66 31.38 -23.44
CA ALA A 25 32.77 29.96 -23.06
C ALA A 25 31.41 29.24 -22.99
N ARG A 26 30.35 29.90 -22.50
CA ARG A 26 28.99 29.32 -22.50
C ARG A 26 28.50 29.14 -23.93
N HIS A 27 28.73 30.12 -24.80
CA HIS A 27 28.40 30.00 -26.22
C HIS A 27 29.18 28.88 -26.92
N ALA A 28 30.48 28.76 -26.65
CA ALA A 28 31.32 27.69 -27.18
C ALA A 28 30.85 26.31 -26.73
N ILE A 29 30.52 26.13 -25.45
CA ILE A 29 29.96 24.89 -24.91
C ILE A 29 28.61 24.59 -25.55
N ARG A 30 27.71 25.57 -25.67
CA ARG A 30 26.40 25.36 -26.32
C ARG A 30 26.53 24.98 -27.79
N ARG A 31 27.46 25.61 -28.53
CA ARG A 31 27.76 25.23 -29.92
C ARG A 31 28.25 23.80 -29.98
N PHE A 32 29.28 23.47 -29.19
CA PHE A 32 29.81 22.12 -29.10
C PHE A 32 28.73 21.07 -28.75
N LEU A 33 27.87 21.33 -27.77
CA LEU A 33 26.80 20.40 -27.38
C LEU A 33 25.76 20.21 -28.48
N ARG A 34 25.43 21.26 -29.23
CA ARG A 34 24.52 21.16 -30.38
C ARG A 34 25.16 20.34 -31.50
N ASP A 35 26.40 20.66 -31.86
CA ASP A 35 27.13 19.98 -32.93
C ASP A 35 27.31 18.49 -32.56
N LEU A 36 27.68 18.20 -31.31
CA LEU A 36 27.72 16.84 -30.76
C LEU A 36 26.37 16.12 -30.85
N ALA A 37 25.26 16.79 -30.54
CA ALA A 37 23.93 16.20 -30.62
C ALA A 37 23.50 15.91 -32.08
N GLU A 38 23.95 16.74 -33.01
CA GLU A 38 23.72 16.56 -34.45
C GLU A 38 24.55 15.39 -35.00
N ASP A 39 25.84 15.34 -34.64
CA ASP A 39 26.75 14.25 -34.99
C ASP A 39 26.27 12.91 -34.42
N LEU A 40 25.77 12.88 -33.18
CA LEU A 40 25.20 11.67 -32.57
C LEU A 40 23.93 11.16 -33.27
N GLN A 41 23.25 11.98 -34.06
CA GLN A 41 22.05 11.57 -34.80
C GLN A 41 22.36 11.19 -36.24
N HIS A 42 23.38 11.81 -36.84
CA HIS A 42 23.57 11.76 -38.29
C HIS A 42 24.97 11.28 -38.72
N ASP A 43 25.96 11.25 -37.83
CA ASP A 43 27.31 10.75 -38.12
C ASP A 43 27.50 9.31 -37.60
N PRO A 44 27.56 8.30 -38.50
CA PRO A 44 27.76 6.91 -38.13
C PRO A 44 29.05 6.67 -37.33
N ALA A 45 30.13 7.40 -37.60
CA ALA A 45 31.41 7.20 -36.91
C ALA A 45 31.34 7.67 -35.45
N MET A 46 30.63 8.79 -35.21
CA MET A 46 30.42 9.31 -33.87
C MET A 46 29.48 8.41 -33.05
N ILE A 47 28.42 7.90 -33.68
CA ILE A 47 27.50 6.93 -33.09
C ILE A 47 28.24 5.67 -32.65
N GLU A 48 29.05 5.08 -33.54
CA GLU A 48 29.82 3.87 -33.25
C GLU A 48 30.80 4.09 -32.08
N ARG A 49 31.48 5.23 -32.05
CA ARG A 49 32.40 5.58 -30.98
C ARG A 49 31.70 5.69 -29.62
N VAL A 50 30.52 6.31 -29.57
CA VAL A 50 29.76 6.45 -28.32
C VAL A 50 29.14 5.13 -27.88
N GLU A 51 28.68 4.30 -28.80
CA GLU A 51 28.22 2.95 -28.47
C GLU A 51 29.36 2.07 -27.93
N GLY A 52 30.58 2.20 -28.45
CA GLY A 52 31.78 1.54 -27.89
C GLY A 52 32.05 1.97 -26.44
N ILE A 53 32.08 3.28 -26.17
CA ILE A 53 32.26 3.81 -24.80
C ILE A 53 31.16 3.34 -23.86
N LYS A 54 29.91 3.31 -24.33
CA LYS A 54 28.75 2.81 -23.57
C LYS A 54 28.89 1.32 -23.25
N GLN A 55 29.30 0.50 -24.22
CA GLN A 55 29.55 -0.92 -24.00
C GLN A 55 30.70 -1.16 -23.01
N ASP A 56 31.78 -0.38 -23.09
CA ASP A 56 32.90 -0.47 -22.15
C ASP A 56 32.49 -0.08 -20.72
N LEU A 57 31.69 0.99 -20.58
CA LEU A 57 31.16 1.43 -19.30
C LEU A 57 30.20 0.39 -18.69
N LEU A 58 29.25 -0.12 -19.47
CA LEU A 58 28.30 -1.15 -19.03
C LEU A 58 28.99 -2.50 -18.77
N GLY A 59 30.08 -2.78 -19.51
CA GLY A 59 30.92 -3.95 -19.33
C GLY A 59 31.89 -3.84 -18.15
N SER A 60 32.08 -2.66 -17.55
CA SER A 60 33.00 -2.51 -16.43
C SER A 60 32.45 -3.14 -15.14
N THR A 61 33.30 -3.89 -14.43
CA THR A 61 32.99 -4.54 -13.14
C THR A 61 32.39 -3.58 -12.09
N PRO A 62 32.85 -2.30 -11.97
CA PRO A 62 32.26 -1.36 -11.03
C PRO A 62 30.80 -1.02 -11.34
N VAL A 63 30.42 -0.88 -12.61
CA VAL A 63 29.06 -0.47 -13.00
C VAL A 63 28.05 -1.60 -12.82
N ARG A 64 28.44 -2.86 -13.07
CA ARG A 64 27.56 -4.04 -12.89
C ARG A 64 27.09 -4.24 -11.45
N GLY A 65 27.91 -3.87 -10.46
CA GLY A 65 27.57 -3.96 -9.04
C GLY A 65 27.07 -2.65 -8.42
N ALA A 66 27.44 -1.50 -9.00
CA ALA A 66 27.12 -0.18 -8.43
C ALA A 66 25.61 0.08 -8.36
N ALA A 67 24.85 -0.25 -9.41
CA ALA A 67 23.40 -0.03 -9.41
C ALA A 67 22.71 -0.84 -8.29
N ALA A 68 23.09 -2.10 -8.12
CA ALA A 68 22.55 -2.97 -7.08
C ALA A 68 22.96 -2.50 -5.67
N ALA A 69 24.20 -2.04 -5.50
CA ALA A 69 24.69 -1.51 -4.23
C ALA A 69 24.00 -0.19 -3.85
N ILE A 70 23.85 0.74 -4.80
CA ILE A 70 23.12 2.00 -4.60
C ILE A 70 21.67 1.70 -4.22
N TRP A 71 21.02 0.77 -4.91
CA TRP A 71 19.66 0.35 -4.58
C TRP A 71 19.58 -0.24 -3.17
N ALA A 72 20.47 -1.18 -2.82
CA ALA A 72 20.49 -1.78 -1.50
C ALA A 72 20.68 -0.76 -0.38
N THR A 73 21.61 0.20 -0.57
CA THR A 73 21.81 1.29 0.40
C THR A 73 20.59 2.20 0.49
N ALA A 74 20.02 2.60 -0.65
CA ALA A 74 18.82 3.44 -0.67
C ALA A 74 17.62 2.77 0.00
N SER A 75 17.37 1.50 -0.30
CA SER A 75 16.32 0.70 0.33
C SER A 75 16.55 0.55 1.83
N ALA A 76 17.78 0.25 2.27
CA ALA A 76 18.11 0.14 3.68
C ALA A 76 17.88 1.46 4.42
N SER A 77 18.34 2.59 3.87
CA SER A 77 18.11 3.92 4.45
C SER A 77 16.63 4.28 4.51
N LEU A 78 15.82 3.90 3.51
CA LEU A 78 14.38 4.11 3.54
C LEU A 78 13.68 3.28 4.62
N ILE A 79 14.06 2.01 4.77
CA ILE A 79 13.51 1.12 5.80
C ILE A 79 13.89 1.62 7.20
N ASP A 80 15.14 2.03 7.37
CA ASP A 80 15.64 2.57 8.64
C ASP A 80 14.89 3.86 9.01
N ALA A 81 14.74 4.78 8.05
CA ALA A 81 13.93 5.97 8.23
C ALA A 81 12.45 5.64 8.52
N ALA A 82 11.87 4.60 7.92
CA ALA A 82 10.49 4.20 8.20
C ALA A 82 10.32 3.60 9.60
N THR A 83 11.35 2.93 10.12
CA THR A 83 11.34 2.25 11.43
C THR A 83 11.70 3.19 12.58
N ASP A 84 12.54 4.20 12.31
CA ASP A 84 12.86 5.23 13.29
C ASP A 84 11.64 6.10 13.61
N GLY A 85 11.25 6.07 14.89
CA GLY A 85 10.12 6.79 15.43
C GLY A 85 10.22 8.31 15.25
N THR A 86 11.43 8.85 15.16
CA THR A 86 11.75 10.28 15.11
C THR A 86 12.12 10.79 13.72
N SER A 87 12.12 9.91 12.71
CA SER A 87 12.54 10.30 11.37
C SER A 87 11.60 11.34 10.75
N LEU A 88 12.17 12.19 9.89
CA LEU A 88 11.39 13.13 9.09
C LEU A 88 10.39 12.43 8.18
N LEU A 89 10.75 11.27 7.63
CA LEU A 89 9.89 10.46 6.77
C LEU A 89 8.62 10.04 7.52
N ARG A 90 8.80 9.43 8.71
CA ARG A 90 7.69 8.95 9.53
C ARG A 90 6.82 10.10 10.04
N THR A 91 7.44 11.21 10.42
CA THR A 91 6.73 12.42 10.85
C THR A 91 5.86 12.96 9.72
N LYS A 92 6.39 13.06 8.50
CA LYS A 92 5.63 13.54 7.34
C LYS A 92 4.53 12.59 6.90
N ILE A 93 4.78 11.28 6.92
CA ILE A 93 3.75 10.27 6.67
C ILE A 93 2.62 10.40 7.70
N THR A 94 2.96 10.55 8.98
CA THR A 94 1.97 10.73 10.05
C THR A 94 1.13 11.98 9.85
N GLU A 95 1.77 13.11 9.52
CA GLU A 95 1.10 14.38 9.22
C GLU A 95 0.14 14.23 8.02
N LEU A 96 0.57 13.56 6.96
CA LEU A 96 -0.27 13.27 5.78
C LEU A 96 -1.46 12.38 6.13
N CYS A 97 -1.25 11.32 6.91
CA CYS A 97 -2.32 10.43 7.36
C CYS A 97 -3.36 11.18 8.20
N LEU A 98 -2.91 12.03 9.14
CA LEU A 98 -3.81 12.84 9.96
C LEU A 98 -4.58 13.86 9.11
N THR A 99 -3.90 14.52 8.17
CA THR A 99 -4.51 15.48 7.25
C THR A 99 -5.57 14.79 6.39
N TRP A 100 -5.24 13.64 5.82
CA TRP A 100 -6.15 12.89 4.97
C TRP A 100 -7.36 12.35 5.74
N GLY A 101 -7.13 11.81 6.95
CA GLY A 101 -8.21 11.38 7.85
C GLY A 101 -9.12 12.53 8.28
N THR A 102 -8.54 13.72 8.50
CA THR A 102 -9.32 14.93 8.77
C THR A 102 -10.16 15.31 7.55
N ASN A 103 -9.58 15.30 6.35
CA ASN A 103 -10.29 15.62 5.11
C ASN A 103 -11.49 14.68 4.87
N ILE A 104 -11.35 13.38 5.13
CA ILE A 104 -12.47 12.42 5.00
C ILE A 104 -13.62 12.75 5.99
N GLN A 105 -13.27 13.21 7.19
CA GLN A 105 -14.24 13.58 8.22
C GLN A 105 -14.91 14.92 7.96
N THR A 106 -14.25 15.85 7.27
CA THR A 106 -14.76 17.21 7.06
C THR A 106 -15.40 17.40 5.69
N ASP A 107 -15.00 16.64 4.67
CA ASP A 107 -15.51 16.74 3.30
C ASP A 107 -16.53 15.60 3.01
N PRO A 108 -17.84 15.92 2.87
CA PRO A 108 -18.85 14.93 2.54
C PRO A 108 -18.71 14.33 1.14
N GLN A 109 -18.22 15.09 0.15
CA GLN A 109 -18.07 14.61 -1.22
C GLN A 109 -16.92 13.60 -1.33
N LEU A 110 -15.81 13.88 -0.65
CA LEU A 110 -14.69 12.94 -0.54
C LEU A 110 -15.13 11.64 0.12
N ARG A 111 -15.90 11.73 1.20
CA ARG A 111 -16.41 10.56 1.92
C ARG A 111 -17.32 9.70 1.07
N GLU A 112 -18.27 10.30 0.36
CA GLU A 112 -19.18 9.57 -0.51
C GLU A 112 -18.43 8.89 -1.68
N SER A 113 -17.43 9.58 -2.25
CA SER A 113 -16.57 8.98 -3.27
C SER A 113 -15.74 7.81 -2.73
N LEU A 114 -15.24 7.91 -1.50
CA LEU A 114 -14.47 6.85 -0.87
C LEU A 114 -15.35 5.64 -0.56
N ASP A 115 -16.53 5.88 0.00
CA ASP A 115 -17.53 4.84 0.31
C ASP A 115 -17.87 4.02 -0.92
N ARG A 116 -18.25 4.67 -2.03
CA ARG A 116 -18.52 3.98 -3.31
C ARG A 116 -17.36 3.11 -3.78
N ARG A 117 -16.12 3.56 -3.63
CA ARG A 117 -14.93 2.79 -4.04
C ARG A 117 -14.70 1.59 -3.13
N ILE A 118 -14.87 1.76 -1.82
CA ILE A 118 -14.74 0.67 -0.84
C ILE A 118 -15.84 -0.37 -1.08
N THR A 119 -17.08 0.05 -1.28
CA THR A 119 -18.20 -0.86 -1.59
C THR A 119 -17.95 -1.62 -2.89
N ALA A 120 -17.48 -0.94 -3.94
CA ALA A 120 -17.16 -1.60 -5.21
C ALA A 120 -16.02 -2.60 -5.09
N ALA A 121 -14.95 -2.26 -4.34
CA ALA A 121 -13.85 -3.17 -4.08
C ALA A 121 -14.29 -4.40 -3.26
N ALA A 122 -15.12 -4.20 -2.24
CA ALA A 122 -15.68 -5.28 -1.44
C ALA A 122 -16.59 -6.19 -2.27
N ALA A 123 -17.46 -5.61 -3.12
CA ALA A 123 -18.31 -6.38 -4.03
C ALA A 123 -17.47 -7.19 -5.03
N PHE A 124 -16.44 -6.58 -5.62
CA PHE A 124 -15.52 -7.28 -6.52
C PHE A 124 -14.81 -8.44 -5.81
N LEU A 125 -14.31 -8.23 -4.59
CA LEU A 125 -13.66 -9.29 -3.82
C LEU A 125 -14.65 -10.41 -3.48
N ALA A 126 -15.88 -10.08 -3.09
CA ALA A 126 -16.92 -11.08 -2.84
C ALA A 126 -17.22 -11.89 -4.11
N ASP A 127 -17.45 -11.23 -5.24
CA ASP A 127 -17.80 -11.92 -6.49
C ASP A 127 -16.65 -12.80 -7.04
N ASN A 128 -15.39 -12.37 -6.85
CA ASN A 128 -14.24 -13.05 -7.46
C ASN A 128 -13.54 -14.03 -6.50
N TYR A 129 -13.69 -13.86 -5.19
CA TYR A 129 -12.97 -14.65 -4.18
C TYR A 129 -13.89 -15.30 -3.14
N ALA A 130 -15.23 -15.23 -3.29
CA ALA A 130 -16.17 -15.94 -2.39
C ALA A 130 -15.89 -17.44 -2.29
N GLY A 131 -15.44 -18.08 -3.37
CA GLY A 131 -15.06 -19.50 -3.36
C GLY A 131 -13.89 -19.79 -2.41
N GLU A 132 -12.86 -18.94 -2.41
CA GLU A 132 -11.69 -19.07 -1.52
C GLU A 132 -12.06 -18.75 -0.07
N VAL A 133 -12.89 -17.74 0.17
CA VAL A 133 -13.42 -17.42 1.51
C VAL A 133 -14.24 -18.59 2.06
N THR A 134 -15.08 -19.20 1.22
CA THR A 134 -15.88 -20.38 1.61
C THR A 134 -14.96 -21.56 1.93
N ALA A 135 -13.90 -21.78 1.15
CA ALA A 135 -12.93 -22.83 1.40
C ALA A 135 -12.20 -22.64 2.73
N ILE A 136 -11.82 -21.40 3.09
CA ILE A 136 -11.20 -21.09 4.38
C ILE A 136 -12.17 -21.34 5.54
N ILE A 137 -13.44 -20.96 5.40
CA ILE A 137 -14.48 -21.23 6.40
C ILE A 137 -14.66 -22.73 6.56
N SER A 138 -14.75 -23.48 5.46
CA SER A 138 -14.87 -24.93 5.48
C SER A 138 -13.68 -25.60 6.17
N GLU A 139 -12.44 -25.24 5.82
CA GLU A 139 -11.23 -25.78 6.47
C GLU A 139 -11.20 -25.43 7.97
N THR A 140 -11.62 -24.22 8.34
CA THR A 140 -11.66 -23.78 9.74
C THR A 140 -12.67 -24.57 10.55
N VAL A 141 -13.88 -24.78 10.02
CA VAL A 141 -14.94 -25.57 10.68
C VAL A 141 -14.56 -27.05 10.77
N GLU A 142 -13.93 -27.60 9.73
CA GLU A 142 -13.47 -29.00 9.71
C GLU A 142 -12.41 -29.28 10.79
N ARG A 143 -11.64 -28.26 11.20
CA ARG A 143 -10.66 -28.36 12.27
C ARG A 143 -11.24 -28.23 13.69
N TRP A 144 -12.53 -27.90 13.84
CA TRP A 144 -13.15 -27.82 15.17
C TRP A 144 -13.41 -29.21 15.75
N ASP A 145 -13.00 -29.42 17.00
CA ASP A 145 -13.47 -30.54 17.82
C ASP A 145 -14.99 -30.41 18.03
N ALA A 146 -15.71 -31.53 18.08
CA ALA A 146 -17.14 -31.58 18.40
C ALA A 146 -17.50 -30.81 19.69
N ALA A 147 -16.61 -30.80 20.70
CA ALA A 147 -16.82 -30.00 21.91
C ALA A 147 -16.70 -28.48 21.64
N GLU A 148 -15.73 -28.06 20.84
CA GLU A 148 -15.50 -26.66 20.48
C GLU A 148 -16.62 -26.13 19.56
N ALA A 149 -17.06 -26.94 18.59
CA ALA A 149 -18.17 -26.61 17.71
C ALA A 149 -19.48 -26.44 18.50
N SER A 150 -19.75 -27.34 19.46
CA SER A 150 -20.93 -27.25 20.33
C SER A 150 -20.92 -25.97 21.17
N ASP A 151 -19.81 -25.67 21.83
CA ASP A 151 -19.67 -24.47 22.67
C ASP A 151 -19.83 -23.17 21.85
N LYS A 152 -19.27 -23.10 20.65
CA LYS A 152 -19.37 -21.91 19.77
C LYS A 152 -20.78 -21.71 19.23
N ILE A 153 -21.45 -22.79 18.83
CA ILE A 153 -22.84 -22.75 18.36
C ILE A 153 -23.76 -22.40 19.54
N GLU A 154 -23.54 -22.96 20.73
CA GLU A 154 -24.32 -22.66 21.93
C GLU A 154 -24.13 -21.21 22.40
N LEU A 155 -22.91 -20.65 22.32
CA LEU A 155 -22.68 -19.23 22.64
C LEU A 155 -23.45 -18.28 21.71
N MET A 156 -23.57 -18.63 20.43
CA MET A 156 -24.23 -17.81 19.41
C MET A 156 -25.75 -18.02 19.35
N VAL A 157 -26.25 -19.23 19.64
CA VAL A 157 -27.66 -19.63 19.46
C VAL A 157 -28.38 -19.86 20.81
N GLY A 158 -27.66 -19.85 21.93
CA GLY A 158 -28.16 -20.28 23.25
C GLY A 158 -29.42 -19.54 23.72
N LYS A 159 -29.56 -18.25 23.41
CA LYS A 159 -30.78 -17.47 23.72
C LYS A 159 -32.00 -18.00 22.95
N ASP A 160 -31.84 -18.36 21.69
CA ASP A 160 -32.95 -18.73 20.81
C ASP A 160 -33.43 -20.17 21.05
N LEU A 161 -32.52 -21.06 21.45
CA LEU A 161 -32.87 -22.42 21.85
C LEU A 161 -33.73 -22.44 23.14
N GLN A 162 -33.49 -21.49 24.05
CA GLN A 162 -34.31 -21.32 25.26
C GLN A 162 -35.72 -20.82 24.96
N PHE A 163 -35.92 -20.00 23.92
CA PHE A 163 -37.27 -19.54 23.53
C PHE A 163 -38.16 -20.69 23.06
N ILE A 164 -37.61 -21.67 22.33
CA ILE A 164 -38.35 -22.88 21.95
C ILE A 164 -38.75 -23.67 23.20
N ARG A 165 -37.83 -23.83 24.16
CA ARG A 165 -38.10 -24.55 25.42
C ARG A 165 -39.15 -23.84 26.27
N LEU A 166 -39.08 -22.51 26.39
CA LEU A 166 -40.04 -21.70 27.13
C LEU A 166 -41.44 -21.70 26.48
N ASN A 167 -41.50 -21.53 25.15
CA ASN A 167 -42.78 -21.59 24.44
C ASN A 167 -43.41 -22.98 24.55
N GLY A 168 -42.62 -24.04 24.52
CA GLY A 168 -43.08 -25.41 24.73
C GLY A 168 -43.70 -25.64 26.11
N THR A 169 -43.09 -25.13 27.18
CA THR A 169 -43.64 -25.26 28.54
C THR A 169 -44.88 -24.40 28.76
N ILE A 170 -44.93 -23.19 28.20
CA ILE A 170 -46.10 -22.29 28.30
C ILE A 170 -47.30 -22.89 27.55
N VAL A 171 -47.11 -23.35 26.31
CA VAL A 171 -48.18 -23.96 25.52
C VAL A 171 -48.65 -25.27 26.16
N GLY A 172 -47.72 -26.10 26.64
CA GLY A 172 -48.06 -27.35 27.35
C GLY A 172 -48.86 -27.10 28.63
N ALA A 173 -48.48 -26.09 29.42
CA ALA A 173 -49.19 -25.72 30.64
C ALA A 173 -50.61 -25.19 30.34
N LEU A 174 -50.76 -24.34 29.33
CA LEU A 174 -52.07 -23.80 28.92
C LEU A 174 -52.99 -24.89 28.35
N ALA A 175 -52.45 -25.80 27.52
CA ALA A 175 -53.20 -26.93 27.00
C ALA A 175 -53.63 -27.88 28.13
N GLY A 176 -52.73 -28.19 29.07
CA GLY A 176 -53.03 -29.01 30.24
C GLY A 176 -54.09 -28.37 31.13
N LEU A 177 -54.00 -27.06 31.38
CA LEU A 177 -55.00 -26.32 32.14
C LEU A 177 -56.36 -26.33 31.43
N ALA A 178 -56.40 -26.08 30.12
CA ALA A 178 -57.63 -26.10 29.35
C ALA A 178 -58.31 -27.49 29.36
N ILE A 179 -57.54 -28.56 29.17
CA ILE A 179 -58.02 -29.94 29.26
C ILE A 179 -58.56 -30.21 30.67
N TYR A 180 -57.82 -29.84 31.71
CA TYR A 180 -58.25 -30.00 33.10
C TYR A 180 -59.56 -29.26 33.40
N THR A 181 -59.67 -27.99 32.99
CA THR A 181 -60.87 -27.17 33.21
C THR A 181 -62.08 -27.73 32.48
N VAL A 182 -61.93 -28.15 31.21
CA VAL A 182 -63.02 -28.78 30.44
C VAL A 182 -63.43 -30.11 31.05
N ASN A 183 -62.46 -30.94 31.44
CA ASN A 183 -62.74 -32.21 32.10
C ASN A 183 -63.46 -32.00 33.44
N HIS A 184 -63.03 -31.01 34.22
CA HIS A 184 -63.66 -30.71 35.51
C HIS A 184 -65.09 -30.15 35.36
N LEU A 185 -65.34 -29.31 34.34
CA LEU A 185 -66.68 -28.77 34.05
C LEU A 185 -67.67 -29.82 33.50
N LEU A 186 -67.17 -30.78 32.72
CA LEU A 186 -68.01 -31.80 32.08
C LEU A 186 -68.16 -33.07 32.94
N PHE A 187 -67.16 -33.39 33.77
CA PHE A 187 -67.09 -34.66 34.49
C PHE A 187 -66.83 -34.54 36.01
N GLY A 188 -66.57 -33.34 36.57
CA GLY A 188 -66.36 -33.17 38.01
C GLY A 188 -67.67 -32.89 38.76
N ALA A 189 -67.99 -33.41 39.96
CA ALA A 189 -67.30 -34.22 40.99
C ALA A 189 -65.77 -34.39 40.93
#